data_AF-A0A1C0VMG8-F1
#
_entry.id   AF-A0A1C0VMG8-F1
#
_cell.length_a   1.000
_cell.length_b   1.000
_cell.length_c   1.000
_cell.angle_alpha   90.00
_cell.angle_beta   90.00
_cell.angle_gamma   90.00
#
_symmetry.space_group_name_H-M   'P 1'
#
loop_
_entity.id
_entity.type
_entity.pdbx_description
1 polymer ?
#
loop_
_entity_poly.entity_id
_entity_poly.type
_entity_poly.pdbx_seq_one_letter_code
_entity_poly.pdbx_strand_id
1 'polypeptide(L)'
;MTIASNSGLWVPPHLGELLVVTVDAEASETDFEGMLLVNQAANDWLYGRLDTGTYFDMLDHVGIDPLGFTGEVEEHINLLVSYG
;
A
#
# COMPACT_ATOMS: atom_id res chain seq x y z
N MET A 1 18.39 0.98 11.36
CA MET A 1 18.21 0.41 12.71
C MET A 1 16.72 0.50 12.99
N THR A 2 15.96 -0.55 12.67
CA THR A 2 14.49 -0.53 12.81
C THR A 2 14.17 -0.97 14.23
N ILE A 3 13.46 -0.11 14.96
CA ILE A 3 12.97 -0.42 16.30
C ILE A 3 11.84 -1.44 16.09
N ALA A 4 12.14 -2.72 16.33
CA ALA A 4 11.11 -3.72 16.55
C ALA A 4 10.44 -3.38 17.87
N SER A 5 9.30 -2.68 17.81
CA SER A 5 8.44 -2.46 18.96
C SER A 5 7.89 -3.82 19.39
N ASN A 6 7.95 -4.09 20.70
CA ASN A 6 7.86 -5.39 21.38
C ASN A 6 6.48 -6.10 21.32
N SER A 7 5.70 -5.92 20.26
CA SER A 7 4.36 -6.47 20.07
C SER A 7 4.22 -7.39 18.84
N GLY A 8 5.29 -7.61 18.07
CA GLY A 8 5.22 -8.32 16.78
C GLY A 8 4.56 -7.50 15.66
N LEU A 9 4.14 -6.27 15.97
CA LEU A 9 3.56 -5.33 15.03
C LEU A 9 4.70 -4.62 14.28
N TRP A 10 4.81 -4.88 12.98
CA TRP A 10 5.84 -4.29 12.13
C TRP A 10 5.46 -2.85 11.77
N VAL A 11 6.39 -1.91 12.01
CA VAL A 11 6.25 -0.50 11.62
C VAL A 11 7.25 -0.22 10.52
N PRO A 12 6.80 0.08 9.28
CA PRO A 12 7.74 0.50 8.26
C PRO A 12 8.29 1.90 8.58
N PRO A 13 9.55 2.18 8.18
CA PRO A 13 10.11 3.53 8.28
C PRO A 13 9.40 4.53 7.35
N HIS A 14 8.72 4.07 6.29
CA HIS A 14 7.94 4.89 5.37
C HIS A 14 6.52 4.34 5.20
N LEU A 15 5.50 5.19 5.35
CA LEU A 15 4.08 4.79 5.22
C LEU A 15 3.76 4.19 3.83
N GLY A 16 4.49 4.60 2.79
CA GLY A 16 4.34 4.03 1.44
C GLY A 16 4.61 2.54 1.37
N GLU A 17 5.40 1.97 2.30
CA GLU A 17 5.65 0.53 2.36
C GLU A 17 4.40 -0.27 2.74
N LEU A 18 3.39 0.35 3.38
CA LEU A 18 2.12 -0.31 3.67
C LEU A 18 1.24 -0.46 2.43
N LEU A 19 1.47 0.36 1.40
CA LEU A 19 0.69 0.37 0.15
C LEU A 19 1.43 -0.35 -0.99
N VAL A 20 2.50 -1.10 -0.68
CA VAL A 20 3.25 -1.81 -1.71
C VAL A 20 2.47 -3.03 -2.18
N VAL A 21 2.25 -3.10 -3.48
CA VAL A 21 1.71 -4.26 -4.18
C VAL A 21 2.85 -5.03 -4.86
N THR A 22 2.75 -6.36 -4.85
CA THR A 22 3.75 -7.26 -5.42
C THR A 22 3.09 -8.23 -6.38
N VAL A 23 3.84 -8.69 -7.37
CA VAL A 23 3.43 -9.78 -8.27
C VAL A 23 4.26 -11.03 -8.03
N ASP A 24 3.70 -12.18 -8.35
CA ASP A 24 4.41 -13.46 -8.34
C ASP A 24 5.47 -13.53 -9.46
N ALA A 25 6.44 -14.42 -9.31
CA ALA A 25 7.51 -14.61 -10.30
C ALA A 25 7.01 -15.07 -11.68
N GLU A 26 5.80 -15.62 -11.75
CA GLU A 26 5.15 -16.09 -12.99
C GLU A 26 4.20 -15.05 -13.60
N ALA A 27 4.08 -13.86 -12.99
CA ALA A 27 3.20 -12.81 -13.48
C ALA A 27 3.63 -12.31 -14.87
N SER A 28 2.65 -11.86 -15.65
CA SER A 28 2.95 -11.29 -16.96
C SER A 28 3.69 -9.95 -16.82
N GLU A 29 4.39 -9.55 -17.88
CA GLU A 29 5.04 -8.23 -17.92
C GLU A 29 4.01 -7.10 -17.74
N THR A 30 2.80 -7.27 -18.28
CA THR A 30 1.69 -6.32 -18.10
C THR A 30 1.24 -6.21 -16.65
N ASP A 31 1.14 -7.33 -15.92
CA ASP A 31 0.79 -7.31 -14.49
C ASP A 31 1.89 -6.61 -13.69
N PHE A 32 3.15 -6.90 -13.99
CA PHE A 32 4.30 -6.26 -13.36
C PHE A 32 4.32 -4.74 -13.58
N GLU A 33 4.10 -4.29 -14.82
CA GLU A 33 4.01 -2.86 -15.14
C GLU A 33 2.83 -2.18 -14.44
N GLY A 34 1.67 -2.84 -14.39
CA GLY A 34 0.49 -2.35 -13.68
C GLY A 34 0.77 -2.14 -12.19
N MET A 35 1.36 -3.14 -11.53
CA MET A 35 1.71 -3.04 -10.11
C MET A 35 2.81 -2.02 -9.83
N LEU A 36 3.77 -1.84 -10.75
CA LEU A 36 4.76 -0.78 -10.65
C LEU A 36 4.12 0.61 -10.68
N LEU A 37 3.15 0.83 -11.58
CA LEU A 37 2.42 2.10 -11.67
C LEU A 37 1.58 2.37 -10.41
N VAL A 38 0.90 1.35 -9.88
CA VAL A 38 0.16 1.46 -8.61
C VAL A 38 1.08 1.84 -7.46
N ASN A 39 2.26 1.21 -7.34
CA ASN A 39 3.24 1.53 -6.31
C ASN A 39 3.75 2.98 -6.38
N GLN A 40 3.91 3.53 -7.59
CA GLN A 40 4.26 4.93 -7.78
C GLN A 40 3.09 5.85 -7.38
N ALA A 41 1.88 5.53 -7.84
CA ALA A 41 0.66 6.26 -7.54
C ALA A 41 0.34 6.30 -6.04
N ALA A 42 0.62 5.23 -5.30
CA ALA A 42 0.45 5.17 -3.85
C ALA A 42 1.25 6.27 -3.14
N ASN A 43 2.49 6.52 -3.57
CA ASN A 43 3.28 7.62 -3.02
C ASN A 43 2.66 8.97 -3.36
N ASP A 44 2.23 9.18 -4.60
CA ASP A 44 1.59 10.43 -5.01
C ASP A 44 0.30 10.69 -4.25
N TRP A 45 -0.50 9.66 -3.99
CA TRP A 45 -1.70 9.73 -3.16
C TRP A 45 -1.37 10.10 -1.72
N LEU A 46 -0.38 9.44 -1.09
CA LEU A 46 0.05 9.73 0.28
C LEU A 46 0.55 11.17 0.46
N TYR A 47 1.21 11.75 -0.55
CA TYR A 47 1.69 13.13 -0.52
C TYR A 47 0.66 14.15 -1.05
N GLY A 48 -0.58 13.72 -1.34
CA GLY A 48 -1.66 14.58 -1.81
C GLY A 48 -1.47 15.13 -3.23
N ARG A 49 -0.60 14.49 -4.03
CA ARG A 49 -0.36 14.80 -5.46
C ARG A 49 -1.31 14.05 -6.39
N LEU A 50 -1.97 13.00 -5.89
CA LEU A 50 -3.00 12.22 -6.56
C LEU A 50 -4.25 12.19 -5.69
N ASP A 51 -5.44 12.33 -6.27
CA ASP A 51 -6.69 12.23 -5.53
C ASP A 51 -7.08 10.76 -5.28
N THR A 52 -7.89 10.54 -4.25
CA THR A 52 -8.33 9.18 -3.85
C THR A 52 -9.11 8.47 -4.93
N GLY A 53 -9.94 9.17 -5.70
CA GLY A 53 -10.73 8.56 -6.77
C GLY A 53 -9.81 7.98 -7.85
N THR A 54 -8.88 8.80 -8.34
CA THR A 54 -7.90 8.35 -9.35
C THR A 54 -7.04 7.20 -8.83
N TYR A 55 -6.58 7.23 -7.58
CA TYR A 55 -5.82 6.12 -7.02
C TYR A 55 -6.65 4.83 -6.93
N PHE A 56 -7.93 4.92 -6.54
CA PHE A 56 -8.82 3.77 -6.43
C PHE A 56 -9.15 3.19 -7.81
N ASP A 57 -9.34 4.03 -8.82
CA ASP A 57 -9.53 3.58 -10.20
C ASP A 57 -8.30 2.81 -10.70
N MET A 58 -7.08 3.23 -10.32
CA MET A 58 -5.86 2.51 -10.67
C MET A 58 -5.76 1.13 -9.99
N LEU A 59 -6.16 1.03 -8.72
CA LEU A 59 -6.22 -0.26 -8.00
C LEU A 59 -7.23 -1.20 -8.65
N ASP A 60 -8.44 -0.73 -8.94
CA ASP A 60 -9.49 -1.53 -9.58
C ASP A 60 -9.06 -1.99 -10.99
N HIS A 61 -8.37 -1.13 -11.74
CA HIS A 61 -7.86 -1.45 -13.07
C HIS A 61 -6.89 -2.65 -13.08
N VAL A 62 -6.08 -2.81 -12.02
CA VAL A 62 -5.16 -3.95 -11.87
C VAL A 62 -5.79 -5.12 -11.09
N GLY A 63 -7.09 -5.06 -10.81
CA GLY A 63 -7.85 -6.12 -10.15
C GLY A 63 -7.70 -6.16 -8.62
N ILE A 64 -7.26 -5.07 -7.99
CA ILE A 64 -7.16 -4.93 -6.54
C ILE A 64 -8.40 -4.19 -6.03
N ASP A 65 -9.12 -4.78 -5.06
CA ASP A 65 -10.23 -4.10 -4.38
C ASP A 65 -9.70 -2.89 -3.59
N PRO A 66 -10.05 -1.65 -3.99
CA PRO A 66 -9.49 -0.45 -3.37
C PRO A 66 -9.86 -0.31 -1.89
N LEU A 67 -11.10 -0.68 -1.52
CA LEU A 67 -11.59 -0.55 -0.15
C LEU A 67 -11.03 -1.65 0.75
N GLY A 68 -10.97 -2.89 0.26
CA GLY A 68 -10.31 -3.97 0.96
C GLY A 68 -8.84 -3.65 1.24
N PHE A 69 -8.10 -3.23 0.22
CA PHE A 69 -6.67 -2.94 0.32
C PHE A 69 -6.37 -1.79 1.28
N THR A 70 -7.05 -0.65 1.11
CA THR A 70 -6.81 0.52 1.98
C THR A 70 -7.37 0.32 3.39
N GLY A 71 -8.43 -0.47 3.56
CA GLY A 71 -8.99 -0.82 4.87
C GLY A 71 -8.02 -1.63 5.72
N GLU A 72 -7.33 -2.62 5.14
CA GLU A 72 -6.28 -3.39 5.84
C GLU A 72 -5.13 -2.48 6.32
N VAL A 73 -4.73 -1.52 5.48
CA VAL A 73 -3.70 -0.54 5.84
C VAL A 73 -4.17 0.40 6.95
N GLU A 74 -5.40 0.88 6.89
CA GLU A 74 -6.00 1.71 7.94
C GLU A 74 -6.08 0.95 9.27
N GLU A 75 -6.50 -0.31 9.25
CA GLU A 75 -6.53 -1.16 10.45
C GLU A 75 -5.12 -1.33 11.05
N HIS A 76 -4.11 -1.59 10.21
CA HIS A 76 -2.72 -1.70 10.66
C HIS A 76 -2.20 -0.42 11.31
N ILE A 77 -2.49 0.74 10.71
CA ILE A 77 -2.14 2.06 11.27
C ILE A 77 -2.88 2.30 12.60
N ASN A 78 -4.17 1.98 12.67
CA ASN A 78 -4.95 2.14 13.90
C ASN A 78 -4.41 1.26 15.04
N LEU A 79 -4.00 0.02 14.74
CA LEU A 79 -3.31 -0.83 15.70
C LEU A 79 -2.01 -0.17 16.18
N LEU A 80 -1.18 0.36 15.27
CA LEU A 80 0.06 1.06 15.62
C LEU A 80 -0.17 2.26 16.54
N VAL A 81 -1.19 3.08 16.26
CA VAL A 81 -1.54 4.25 17.08
C VAL A 81 -2.12 3.86 18.44
N SER A 82 -2.86 2.75 18.51
CA SER A 82 -3.48 2.29 19.77
C SER A 82 -2.49 1.68 20.76
N TYR A 83 -1.37 1.14 20.28
CA TYR A 83 -0.33 0.50 21.10
C TYR A 83 0.98 1.31 21.21
N GLY A 84 1.06 2.49 20.57
CA GLY A 84 2.20 3.42 20.65
C GLY A 84 2.01 4.51 21.69
#